data_AF-A0A9P6XTM4-F1
#
_entry.id   AF-A0A9P6XTM4-F1
#
_cell.length_a   1.000
_cell.length_b   1.000
_cell.length_c   1.000
_cell.angle_alpha   90.00
_cell.angle_beta   90.00
_cell.angle_gamma   90.00
#
_symmetry.space_group_name_H-M   'P 1'
#
loop_
_entity.id
_entity.type
_entity.pdbx_description
1 polymer ?
#
loop_
_entity_poly.entity_id
_entity_poly.type
_entity_poly.pdbx_seq_one_letter_code
_entity_poly.pdbx_strand_id
1 'polypeptide(L)'
;MRQAQVLGVRGHRAAEAAFRNGADEFSIHMAYCQAVGQDANELPYGNIVALNEHAAVLHYTELGRKAPQPLRSFLIDAGARAQGYASDITRTFPVNGRFSAEQRALHDLVGEAQAAALAQAKPGVPPSPRRWQRSQR
;
A
#
# COMPACT_ATOMS: atom_id res chain seq x y z
N MET A 1 12.47 7.88 -12.39
CA MET A 1 12.04 7.41 -11.04
C MET A 1 11.34 8.48 -10.19
N ARG A 2 11.94 9.64 -9.88
CA ARG A 2 11.30 10.65 -8.99
C ARG A 2 9.90 11.09 -9.45
N GLN A 3 9.70 11.30 -10.75
CA GLN A 3 8.40 11.66 -11.30
C GLN A 3 7.34 10.58 -11.06
N ALA A 4 7.70 9.30 -11.22
CA ALA A 4 6.81 8.18 -10.92
C ALA A 4 6.39 8.20 -9.44
N GLN A 5 7.33 8.48 -8.52
CA GLN A 5 7.03 8.61 -7.10
C GLN A 5 6.07 9.77 -6.79
N VAL A 6 6.22 10.92 -7.45
CA VAL A 6 5.30 12.06 -7.29
C VAL A 6 3.88 11.70 -7.72
N LEU A 7 3.73 11.01 -8.85
CA LEU A 7 2.44 10.51 -9.31
C LEU A 7 1.86 9.49 -8.33
N GLY A 8 2.64 8.48 -7.93
CA GLY A 8 2.22 7.48 -6.95
C GLY A 8 1.72 8.10 -5.65
N VAL A 9 2.46 9.05 -5.06
CA VAL A 9 2.04 9.77 -3.85
C VAL A 9 0.72 10.52 -4.06
N ARG A 10 0.50 11.13 -5.23
CA ARG A 10 -0.78 11.77 -5.56
C ARG A 10 -1.92 10.75 -5.60
N GLY A 11 -1.70 9.60 -6.22
CA GLY A 11 -2.66 8.49 -6.25
C GLY A 11 -3.01 7.97 -4.85
N HIS A 12 -2.00 7.72 -4.02
CA HIS A 12 -2.16 7.25 -2.65
C HIS A 12 -3.01 8.21 -1.80
N ARG A 13 -2.81 9.52 -1.94
CA ARG A 13 -3.64 10.53 -1.25
C ARG A 13 -5.09 10.52 -1.70
N ALA A 14 -5.35 10.36 -2.99
CA ALA A 14 -6.71 10.27 -3.52
C ALA A 14 -7.41 8.98 -3.04
N ALA A 15 -6.68 7.86 -3.03
CA ALA A 15 -7.18 6.59 -2.52
C ALA A 15 -7.50 6.66 -1.02
N GLU A 16 -6.63 7.26 -0.20
CA GLU A 16 -6.90 7.49 1.22
C GLU A 16 -8.16 8.33 1.43
N ALA A 17 -8.32 9.42 0.66
CA ALA A 17 -9.52 10.26 0.74
C ALA A 17 -10.79 9.49 0.38
N ALA A 18 -10.77 8.68 -0.67
CA ALA A 18 -11.89 7.83 -1.06
C ALA A 18 -12.24 6.81 0.04
N PHE A 19 -11.23 6.15 0.62
CA PHE A 19 -11.40 5.23 1.75
C PHE A 19 -12.06 5.92 2.96
N ARG A 20 -11.58 7.12 3.33
CA ARG A 20 -12.15 7.89 4.46
C ARG A 20 -13.60 8.30 4.22
N ASN A 21 -14.03 8.40 2.95
CA ASN A 21 -15.41 8.65 2.56
C ASN A 21 -16.26 7.37 2.46
N GLY A 22 -15.74 6.21 2.87
CA GLY A 22 -16.48 4.94 2.92
C GLY A 22 -16.61 4.24 1.56
N ALA A 23 -15.78 4.59 0.58
CA ALA A 23 -15.79 3.97 -0.74
C ALA A 23 -15.41 2.48 -0.68
N ASP A 24 -15.96 1.70 -1.62
CA ASP A 24 -15.52 0.33 -1.89
C ASP A 24 -14.17 0.29 -2.62
N GLU A 25 -13.56 -0.89 -2.70
CA GLU A 25 -12.22 -1.08 -3.26
C GLU A 25 -12.14 -0.69 -4.74
N PHE A 26 -13.17 -1.01 -5.53
CA PHE A 26 -13.24 -0.60 -6.93
C PHE A 26 -13.21 0.93 -7.05
N SER A 27 -14.03 1.62 -6.26
CA SER A 27 -14.12 3.08 -6.28
C SER A 27 -12.82 3.75 -5.79
N ILE A 28 -12.16 3.18 -4.79
CA ILE A 28 -10.84 3.63 -4.32
C ILE A 28 -9.79 3.44 -5.43
N HIS A 29 -9.79 2.30 -6.12
CA HIS A 29 -8.91 2.06 -7.27
C HIS A 29 -9.13 3.10 -8.38
N MET A 30 -10.39 3.41 -8.72
CA MET A 30 -10.70 4.43 -9.72
C MET A 30 -10.21 5.82 -9.31
N ALA A 31 -10.37 6.19 -8.03
CA ALA A 31 -9.84 7.45 -7.50
C ALA A 31 -8.31 7.53 -7.62
N TYR A 32 -7.61 6.42 -7.37
CA TYR A 32 -6.17 6.33 -7.60
C TYR A 32 -5.82 6.58 -9.08
N CYS A 33 -6.42 5.81 -9.99
CA CYS A 33 -6.18 5.88 -11.44
C CYS A 33 -6.43 7.28 -12.00
N GLN A 34 -7.55 7.90 -11.62
CA GLN A 34 -7.89 9.27 -12.00
C GLN A 34 -6.85 10.28 -11.49
N ALA A 35 -6.38 10.12 -10.25
CA ALA A 35 -5.41 11.04 -9.66
C ALA A 35 -4.01 10.91 -10.29
N VAL A 36 -3.60 9.70 -10.68
CA VAL A 36 -2.32 9.51 -11.39
C VAL A 36 -2.42 9.80 -12.89
N GLY A 37 -3.64 9.84 -13.44
CA GLY A 37 -3.89 10.03 -14.87
C GLY A 37 -3.47 8.81 -15.70
N GLN A 38 -3.65 7.60 -15.16
CA GLN A 38 -3.31 6.32 -15.78
C GLN A 38 -4.45 5.33 -15.56
N ASP A 39 -4.78 4.56 -16.58
CA ASP A 39 -5.69 3.42 -16.44
C ASP A 39 -4.98 2.18 -15.86
N ALA A 40 -5.73 1.11 -15.60
CA ALA A 40 -5.20 -0.10 -15.01
C ALA A 40 -4.11 -0.83 -15.85
N ASN A 41 -4.10 -0.64 -17.17
CA ASN A 41 -3.10 -1.21 -18.08
C ASN A 41 -1.83 -0.35 -18.17
N GLU A 42 -1.95 0.94 -17.84
CA GLU A 42 -0.83 1.89 -17.81
C GLU A 42 -0.06 1.85 -16.48
N LEU A 43 -0.68 1.39 -15.40
CA LEU A 43 -0.01 1.19 -14.11
C LEU A 43 1.17 0.20 -14.22
N PRO A 44 2.19 0.30 -13.34
CA PRO A 44 3.35 -0.60 -13.40
C PRO A 44 3.04 -2.04 -12.98
N TYR A 45 1.97 -2.23 -12.20
CA TYR A 45 1.43 -3.50 -11.73
C TYR A 45 -0.03 -3.28 -11.31
N GLY A 46 -0.79 -4.37 -11.13
CA GLY A 46 -2.17 -4.29 -10.65
C GLY A 46 -2.21 -3.80 -9.21
N ASN A 47 -2.88 -2.67 -8.96
CA ASN A 47 -3.02 -2.13 -7.61
C ASN A 47 -3.68 -3.13 -6.67
N ILE A 48 -3.12 -3.24 -5.47
CA ILE A 48 -3.75 -3.90 -4.33
C ILE A 48 -4.52 -2.82 -3.57
N VAL A 49 -5.84 -2.93 -3.53
CA VAL A 49 -6.73 -2.05 -2.77
C VAL A 49 -7.57 -2.95 -1.89
N ALA A 50 -7.20 -3.03 -0.61
CA ALA A 50 -7.67 -4.07 0.27
C ALA A 50 -8.27 -3.48 1.55
N LEU A 51 -9.56 -3.72 1.77
CA LEU A 51 -10.28 -3.30 2.97
C LEU A 51 -10.34 -4.45 3.98
N ASN A 52 -10.12 -4.12 5.26
CA ASN A 52 -10.16 -5.05 6.39
C ASN A 52 -9.36 -6.35 6.14
N GLU A 53 -10.01 -7.52 6.24
CA GLU A 53 -9.40 -8.85 6.08
C GLU A 53 -8.72 -9.07 4.74
N HIS A 54 -9.14 -8.38 3.67
CA HIS A 54 -8.50 -8.52 2.36
C HIS A 54 -7.04 -8.09 2.41
N ALA A 55 -6.65 -7.22 3.35
CA ALA A 55 -5.27 -6.80 3.54
C ALA A 55 -4.34 -7.94 4.00
N ALA A 56 -4.89 -9.08 4.43
CA ALA A 56 -4.14 -10.29 4.75
C ALA A 56 -3.79 -11.13 3.51
N VAL A 57 -4.34 -10.80 2.32
CA VAL A 57 -4.07 -11.50 1.06
C VAL A 57 -3.03 -10.70 0.25
N LEU A 58 -1.82 -11.25 0.14
CA LEU A 58 -0.66 -10.51 -0.40
C LEU A 58 -0.81 -10.02 -1.85
N HIS A 59 -1.53 -10.75 -2.70
CA HIS A 59 -1.78 -10.37 -4.09
C HIS A 59 -3.29 -10.22 -4.34
N TYR A 60 -3.96 -9.45 -3.48
CA TYR A 60 -5.39 -9.19 -3.61
C TYR A 60 -5.68 -8.23 -4.78
N THR A 61 -6.42 -8.70 -5.79
CA THR A 61 -6.73 -7.92 -7.02
C THR A 61 -8.20 -7.92 -7.40
N GLU A 62 -9.11 -8.38 -6.53
CA GLU A 62 -10.52 -8.56 -6.89
C GLU A 62 -11.30 -7.24 -7.04
N LEU A 63 -10.90 -6.21 -6.27
CA LEU A 63 -11.54 -4.88 -6.26
C LEU A 63 -13.06 -4.97 -6.01
N GLY A 64 -13.43 -5.43 -4.80
CA GLY A 64 -14.82 -5.56 -4.41
C GLY A 64 -15.63 -4.26 -4.55
N ARG A 65 -16.88 -4.38 -4.99
CA ARG A 65 -17.81 -3.25 -5.21
C ARG A 65 -18.77 -3.00 -4.03
N LYS A 66 -18.42 -3.55 -2.86
CA LYS A 66 -19.19 -3.38 -1.64
C LYS A 66 -18.22 -3.19 -0.49
N ALA A 67 -18.26 -2.01 0.14
CA ALA A 67 -17.46 -1.77 1.33
C ALA A 67 -17.93 -2.68 2.49
N PRO A 68 -17.00 -3.26 3.26
CA PRO A 68 -17.35 -4.05 4.44
C PRO A 68 -17.98 -3.15 5.51
N GLN A 69 -18.87 -3.75 6.30
CA GLN A 69 -19.46 -3.09 7.46
C GLN A 69 -19.28 -3.99 8.70
N PRO A 70 -18.54 -3.54 9.73
CA PRO A 70 -17.89 -2.24 9.84
C PRO A 70 -16.63 -2.12 8.96
N LEU A 71 -16.42 -0.95 8.38
CA LEU A 71 -15.13 -0.56 7.77
C LEU A 71 -14.14 -0.24 8.89
N ARG A 72 -12.95 -0.84 8.89
CA ARG A 72 -11.96 -0.72 9.98
C ARG A 72 -10.58 -0.30 9.50
N SER A 73 -10.09 -0.87 8.41
CA SER A 73 -8.75 -0.62 7.90
C SER A 73 -8.68 -0.70 6.40
N PHE A 74 -7.63 -0.10 5.85
CA PHE A 74 -7.33 -0.08 4.44
C PHE A 74 -5.83 -0.25 4.23
N LEU A 75 -5.45 -1.17 3.35
CA LEU A 75 -4.11 -1.30 2.80
C LEU A 75 -4.17 -1.00 1.30
N ILE A 76 -3.23 -0.20 0.84
CA ILE A 76 -2.99 0.05 -0.58
C ILE A 76 -1.55 -0.26 -0.92
N ASP A 77 -1.35 -1.09 -1.93
CA ASP A 77 -0.09 -1.24 -2.65
C ASP A 77 -0.32 -0.79 -4.09
N ALA A 78 0.30 0.32 -4.48
CA ALA A 78 0.04 0.93 -5.76
C ALA A 78 1.21 1.77 -6.25
N GLY A 79 1.42 1.70 -7.56
CA GLY A 79 2.49 2.38 -8.28
C GLY A 79 1.96 3.30 -9.38
N ALA A 80 2.85 4.05 -10.00
CA ALA A 80 2.59 4.83 -11.21
C ALA A 80 3.79 4.74 -12.13
N ARG A 81 3.60 4.91 -13.45
CA ARG A 81 4.70 4.93 -14.41
C ARG A 81 5.05 6.35 -14.83
N ALA A 82 6.33 6.60 -15.07
CA ALA A 82 6.81 7.80 -15.75
C ALA A 82 8.11 7.50 -16.50
N GLN A 83 8.13 7.75 -17.81
CA GLN A 83 9.32 7.59 -18.67
C GLN A 83 9.96 6.20 -18.55
N GLY A 84 9.14 5.15 -18.52
CA GLY A 84 9.60 3.77 -18.38
C GLY A 84 9.95 3.32 -16.94
N TYR A 85 9.97 4.23 -15.96
CA TYR A 85 10.20 3.90 -14.55
C TYR A 85 8.89 3.73 -13.77
N ALA A 86 8.89 2.84 -12.78
CA ALA A 86 7.80 2.63 -11.84
C ALA A 86 8.06 3.28 -10.48
N SER A 87 6.98 3.68 -9.79
CA SER A 87 6.95 3.74 -8.33
C SER A 87 6.31 2.47 -7.79
N ASP A 88 6.64 2.15 -6.54
CA ASP A 88 6.11 1.02 -5.79
C ASP A 88 6.01 1.48 -4.34
N ILE A 89 4.78 1.61 -3.84
CA ILE A 89 4.47 2.24 -2.56
C ILE A 89 3.31 1.49 -1.91
N THR A 90 3.54 1.03 -0.67
CA THR A 90 2.50 0.47 0.19
C THR A 90 2.18 1.41 1.36
N ARG A 91 0.91 1.59 1.71
CA ARG A 91 0.45 2.32 2.92
C ARG A 91 -0.76 1.64 3.56
N THR A 92 -0.88 1.78 4.88
CA THR A 92 -1.99 1.22 5.67
C THR A 92 -2.60 2.28 6.56
N PHE A 93 -3.93 2.35 6.59
CA PHE A 93 -4.69 3.38 7.30
C PHE A 93 -5.80 2.78 8.17
N PRO A 94 -6.08 3.35 9.35
CA PRO A 94 -7.28 3.04 10.11
C PRO A 94 -8.43 3.95 9.66
N VAL A 95 -9.66 3.43 9.67
CA VAL A 95 -10.87 4.14 9.20
C VAL A 95 -11.04 5.51 9.86
N ASN A 96 -10.82 5.62 11.16
CA ASN A 96 -11.05 6.85 11.93
C ASN A 96 -9.77 7.70 12.11
N GLY A 97 -8.70 7.41 11.37
CA GLY A 97 -7.39 8.06 11.56
C GLY A 97 -6.69 7.73 12.87
N ARG A 98 -7.30 6.91 13.74
CA ARG A 98 -6.72 6.38 14.98
C ARG A 98 -6.72 4.86 14.91
N PHE A 99 -5.56 4.27 15.07
CA PHE A 99 -5.41 2.82 15.20
C PHE A 99 -5.91 2.37 16.58
N SER A 100 -6.50 1.17 16.66
CA SER A 100 -6.68 0.48 17.95
C SER A 100 -5.32 0.14 18.56
N ALA A 101 -5.29 -0.28 19.83
CA ALA A 101 -4.05 -0.67 20.50
C ALA A 101 -3.34 -1.81 19.74
N GLU A 102 -4.10 -2.81 19.30
CA GLU A 102 -3.59 -3.97 18.55
C GLU A 102 -3.09 -3.57 17.16
N GLN A 103 -3.86 -2.74 16.44
CA GLN A 103 -3.44 -2.25 15.13
C GLN A 103 -2.18 -1.37 15.23
N ARG A 104 -2.10 -0.53 16.28
CA ARG A 104 -0.93 0.32 16.57
C ARG A 104 0.30 -0.53 16.84
N ALA A 105 0.20 -1.55 17.69
CA ALA A 105 1.30 -2.45 18.00
C ALA A 105 1.85 -3.14 16.72
N LEU A 106 0.98 -3.64 15.85
CA LEU A 106 1.40 -4.26 14.59
C LEU A 106 2.01 -3.24 13.61
N HIS A 107 1.37 -2.07 13.47
CA HIS A 107 1.85 -1.01 12.59
C HIS A 107 3.25 -0.53 13.01
N ASP A 108 3.48 -0.33 14.31
CA ASP A 108 4.76 0.15 14.83
C ASP A 108 5.84 -0.91 14.68
N LEU A 109 5.54 -2.19 14.94
CA LEU A 109 6.47 -3.30 14.69
C LEU A 109 6.96 -3.33 13.23
N VAL A 110 6.04 -3.17 12.27
CA VAL A 110 6.41 -3.10 10.84
C VAL A 110 7.19 -1.82 10.53
N GLY A 111 6.82 -0.69 11.13
CA GLY A 111 7.53 0.57 10.99
C GLY A 111 8.98 0.51 11.50
N GLU A 112 9.21 -0.13 12.64
CA GLU A 112 10.54 -0.39 13.19
C GLU A 112 11.37 -1.27 12.25
N ALA A 113 10.78 -2.35 11.72
CA ALA A 113 11.44 -3.21 10.75
C ALA A 113 11.81 -2.46 9.46
N GLN A 114 10.91 -1.61 8.94
CA GLN A 114 11.16 -0.75 7.79
C GLN A 114 12.29 0.25 8.06
N ALA A 115 12.28 0.93 9.21
CA ALA A 115 13.32 1.88 9.59
C ALA A 115 14.70 1.20 9.73
N ALA A 116 14.73 0.01 10.35
CA ALA A 116 15.95 -0.78 10.47
C ALA A 116 16.49 -1.24 9.10
N ALA A 117 15.60 -1.57 8.15
CA ALA A 117 16.01 -1.90 6.78
C ALA A 117 16.58 -0.69 6.04
N LEU A 118 15.94 0.48 6.15
CA LEU A 118 16.44 1.73 5.54
C LEU A 118 17.81 2.13 6.08
N ALA A 119 18.06 1.98 7.39
CA ALA A 119 19.36 2.27 7.99
C ALA A 119 20.50 1.38 7.44
N GLN A 120 20.18 0.21 6.90
CA GLN A 120 21.14 -0.72 6.29
C GLN A 120 21.37 -0.45 4.79
N ALA A 121 20.51 0.35 4.15
CA ALA A 121 20.60 0.63 2.71
C ALA A 121 21.75 1.60 2.39
N LYS A 122 22.96 1.04 2.20
CA LYS A 122 24.17 1.79 1.87
C LYS A 122 25.03 1.05 0.83
N PRO A 123 25.83 1.75 0.02
CA PRO A 123 26.70 1.11 -0.98
C PRO A 123 27.58 0.02 -0.37
N GLY A 124 27.74 -1.10 -1.07
CA GLY A 124 28.59 -2.22 -0.64
C GLY A 124 27.96 -3.17 0.39
N VAL A 125 26.79 -2.85 0.94
CA VAL A 125 26.03 -3.79 1.79
C VAL A 125 25.08 -4.58 0.89
N PRO A 126 25.26 -5.90 0.73
CA PRO A 126 24.30 -6.70 -0.01
C PRO A 126 22.95 -6.72 0.72
N PRO A 127 21.82 -6.79 0.00
CA PRO A 127 20.53 -7.10 0.61
C PRO A 127 20.70 -8.35 1.48
N SER A 128 20.26 -8.31 2.74
CA SER A 128 20.55 -9.40 3.68
C SER A 128 20.05 -10.73 3.09
N PRO A 129 20.91 -11.74 2.83
CA PRO A 129 20.47 -12.92 2.09
C PRO A 129 19.50 -13.81 2.90
N ARG A 130 19.43 -13.65 4.24
CA ARG A 130 18.86 -14.65 5.15
C ARG A 130 18.40 -14.06 6.50
N ARG A 131 17.28 -13.35 6.56
CA ARG A 131 16.54 -13.19 7.83
C ARG A 131 15.31 -14.10 7.95
N TRP A 132 15.03 -14.89 6.91
CA TRP A 132 13.91 -15.84 6.86
C TRP A 132 14.26 -17.28 7.27
N GLN A 133 15.51 -17.57 7.68
CA GLN A 133 15.96 -18.94 8.02
C GLN A 133 16.03 -19.27 9.52
N ARG A 134 15.39 -18.51 10.42
CA ARG A 134 15.31 -18.92 11.84
C ARG A 134 13.94 -18.64 12.46
N SER A 135 13.00 -19.55 12.18
CA SER A 135 12.18 -20.22 13.22
C SER A 135 11.26 -21.27 12.57
N GLN A 136 11.82 -22.21 11.80
CA GLN A 136 11.19 -23.53 11.76
C GLN A 136 11.75 -24.28 12.98
N ARG A 137 10.94 -24.33 14.03
CA ARG A 137 10.96 -25.48 14.94
C ARG A 137 10.35 -26.66 14.20
#